data_AF-A0A9X3PIY8-F1
#
_entry.id   AF-A0A9X3PIY8-F1
#
_cell.length_a   1.000
_cell.length_b   1.000
_cell.length_c   1.000
_cell.angle_alpha   90.00
_cell.angle_beta   90.00
_cell.angle_gamma   90.00
#
_symmetry.space_group_name_H-M   'P 1'
#
loop_
_entity.id
_entity.type
_entity.pdbx_description
1 polymer ?
#
loop_
_entity_poly.entity_id
_entity_poly.type
_entity_poly.pdbx_seq_one_letter_code
_entity_poly.pdbx_strand_id
1 'polypeptide(L)'
;MQNVPPAASVRIDPGAAAASLSSSTGSPLASGAAFAVYRLGRSSFHAAVVRRVEGRCVVVAERTEPIGGAEFDGLILAYLSGRHPDHGARLWSRIADPSEAADRQLKALLLEKITQAREQLSERDFTVITLPSVDIKMPLTREEFESRVEELVATTVDVMEETLAEAGVHPAELSGLLMAGGAARTPLAATTLRRRFGLEPVLAAPNAKVLAAEAAPVATRELPYVEEEEAPPRRKGQRRAVVAAAALLLLVGAGAAFGSQLGDGDSTEDDPLAEESPSAAATSATESASAPETAAASTEEASATPSESPTPDEADQGPQDPVEEAPSSEDEPTTESAPTGSVPNVVGMSTAEAHQAVEDAGFAGVDQSGEERGVFDWSHEDCEVIGQSPEAGSVRALSESVSVTFSYSGEASECDV
;
A
#
# COMPACT_ATOMS: atom_id res chain seq x y z
N MET A 1 -21.90 -32.99 -23.78
CA MET A 1 -20.99 -32.70 -22.65
C MET A 1 -19.58 -32.59 -23.22
N GLN A 2 -19.06 -31.36 -23.37
CA GLN A 2 -17.64 -31.18 -23.71
C GLN A 2 -16.84 -31.37 -22.42
N ASN A 3 -15.88 -32.28 -22.46
CA ASN A 3 -15.03 -32.58 -21.32
C ASN A 3 -13.97 -31.48 -21.22
N VAL A 4 -14.30 -30.39 -20.53
CA VAL A 4 -13.34 -29.32 -20.21
C VAL A 4 -12.27 -29.95 -19.32
N PRO A 5 -10.99 -29.97 -19.73
CA PRO A 5 -9.94 -30.49 -18.85
C PRO A 5 -9.90 -29.64 -17.58
N PRO A 6 -9.73 -30.26 -16.39
CA PRO A 6 -9.58 -29.49 -15.16
C PRO A 6 -8.41 -28.50 -15.33
N ALA A 7 -8.59 -27.27 -14.86
CA ALA A 7 -7.53 -26.28 -14.87
C ALA A 7 -6.30 -26.87 -14.16
N ALA A 8 -5.12 -26.73 -14.77
CA ALA A 8 -3.88 -27.29 -14.23
C ALA A 8 -3.68 -26.82 -12.79
N SER A 9 -3.61 -27.76 -11.84
CA SER A 9 -3.46 -27.40 -10.43
C SER A 9 -2.04 -26.83 -10.22
N VAL A 10 -1.98 -25.70 -9.53
CA VAL A 10 -0.73 -25.00 -9.26
C VAL A 10 -0.31 -25.36 -7.84
N ARG A 11 0.84 -26.02 -7.70
CA ARG A 11 1.35 -26.53 -6.41
C ARG A 11 2.74 -25.99 -6.09
N ILE A 12 3.14 -26.08 -4.83
CA ILE A 12 4.50 -25.77 -4.40
C ILE A 12 5.52 -26.63 -5.16
N ASP A 13 6.57 -26.01 -5.70
CA ASP A 13 7.77 -26.70 -6.16
C ASP A 13 8.70 -26.89 -4.96
N PRO A 14 8.86 -28.12 -4.42
CA PRO A 14 9.67 -28.35 -3.23
C PRO A 14 11.17 -28.14 -3.48
N GLY A 15 11.64 -28.31 -4.73
CA GLY A 15 13.03 -28.08 -5.10
C GLY A 15 13.35 -26.60 -5.18
N ALA A 16 12.50 -25.82 -5.87
CA ALA A 16 12.65 -24.37 -5.94
C ALA A 16 12.46 -23.68 -4.58
N ALA A 17 11.53 -24.15 -3.75
CA ALA A 17 11.36 -23.67 -2.38
C ALA A 17 12.60 -23.97 -1.52
N ALA A 18 13.14 -25.20 -1.58
CA ALA A 18 14.35 -25.57 -0.84
C ALA A 18 15.57 -24.76 -1.28
N ALA A 19 15.73 -24.52 -2.59
CA ALA A 19 16.78 -23.68 -3.13
C ALA A 19 16.65 -22.22 -2.68
N SER A 20 15.44 -21.66 -2.69
CA SER A 20 15.17 -20.31 -2.19
C SER A 20 15.49 -20.17 -0.70
N LEU A 21 15.05 -21.12 0.14
CA LEU A 21 15.33 -21.09 1.57
C LEU A 21 16.83 -21.20 1.85
N SER A 22 17.52 -22.19 1.23
CA SER A 22 18.97 -22.38 1.41
C SER A 22 19.79 -21.17 0.94
N SER A 23 19.33 -20.47 -0.09
CA SER A 23 19.98 -19.25 -0.59
C SER A 23 19.81 -18.07 0.37
N SER A 24 18.61 -17.91 0.95
CA SER A 24 18.35 -16.85 1.93
C SER A 24 18.97 -17.09 3.30
N THR A 25 19.14 -18.34 3.74
CA THR A 25 19.80 -18.69 5.02
C THR A 25 21.30 -18.92 4.91
N GLY A 26 21.84 -19.03 3.69
CA GLY A 26 23.25 -19.32 3.43
C GLY A 26 23.70 -20.73 3.84
N SER A 27 22.77 -21.63 4.17
CA SER A 27 23.07 -22.98 4.67
C SER A 27 22.26 -24.05 3.94
N PRO A 28 22.88 -25.17 3.51
CA PRO A 28 22.15 -26.27 2.88
C PRO A 28 21.29 -27.02 3.90
N LEU A 29 20.05 -27.36 3.51
CA LEU A 29 19.15 -28.19 4.32
C LEU A 29 19.76 -29.57 4.60
N ALA A 30 19.81 -30.00 5.86
CA ALA A 30 20.28 -31.33 6.25
C ALA A 30 19.37 -32.45 5.72
N SER A 31 19.86 -33.69 5.68
CA SER A 31 19.00 -34.86 5.41
C SER A 31 17.99 -35.04 6.54
N GLY A 32 16.73 -35.31 6.21
CA GLY A 32 15.62 -35.40 7.17
C GLY A 32 15.02 -34.04 7.57
N ALA A 33 15.68 -32.91 7.27
CA ALA A 33 15.19 -31.58 7.62
C ALA A 33 13.80 -31.30 7.02
N ALA A 34 12.91 -30.70 7.82
CA ALA A 34 11.62 -30.20 7.39
C ALA A 34 11.60 -28.66 7.43
N PHE A 35 10.89 -28.04 6.48
CA PHE A 35 10.66 -26.60 6.46
C PHE A 35 9.25 -26.29 5.96
N ALA A 36 8.70 -25.17 6.42
CA ALA A 36 7.40 -24.69 6.00
C ALA A 36 7.52 -23.71 4.81
N VAL A 37 6.53 -23.70 3.93
CA VAL A 37 6.38 -22.75 2.83
C VAL A 37 5.04 -22.05 2.97
N TYR A 38 5.09 -20.75 3.22
CA TYR A 38 3.95 -19.84 3.32
C TYR A 38 3.93 -18.96 2.07
N ARG A 39 3.06 -19.27 1.10
CA ARG A 39 3.01 -18.53 -0.17
C ARG A 39 1.70 -17.77 -0.33
N LEU A 40 1.73 -16.45 -0.12
CA LEU A 40 0.56 -15.57 -0.30
C LEU A 40 0.71 -14.75 -1.59
N GLY A 41 -0.03 -15.17 -2.63
CA GLY A 41 -0.01 -14.59 -3.97
C GLY A 41 -1.04 -13.47 -4.17
N ARG A 42 -1.37 -13.17 -5.44
CA ARG A 42 -2.43 -12.20 -5.76
C ARG A 42 -3.84 -12.74 -5.52
N SER A 43 -4.07 -14.04 -5.72
CA SER A 43 -5.41 -14.64 -5.74
C SER A 43 -5.47 -16.01 -5.05
N SER A 44 -4.40 -16.41 -4.37
CA SER A 44 -4.34 -17.68 -3.66
C SER A 44 -3.22 -17.71 -2.63
N PHE A 45 -3.49 -18.44 -1.56
CA PHE A 45 -2.59 -18.79 -0.50
C PHE A 45 -2.26 -20.27 -0.64
N HIS A 46 -0.99 -20.65 -0.48
CA HIS A 46 -0.57 -22.04 -0.43
C HIS A 46 0.30 -22.23 0.82
N ALA A 47 -0.09 -23.15 1.68
CA ALA A 47 0.72 -23.64 2.78
C ALA A 47 1.27 -25.01 2.39
N ALA A 48 2.55 -25.27 2.64
CA ALA A 48 3.12 -26.62 2.49
C ALA A 48 4.20 -26.90 3.53
N VAL A 49 4.36 -28.17 3.88
CA VAL A 49 5.52 -28.67 4.62
C VAL A 49 6.35 -29.52 3.68
N VAL A 50 7.63 -29.16 3.52
CA VAL A 50 8.57 -29.85 2.64
C VAL A 50 9.63 -30.53 3.51
N ARG A 51 9.97 -31.78 3.20
CA ARG A 51 11.02 -32.55 3.89
C ARG A 51 12.10 -32.99 2.92
N ARG A 52 13.36 -32.95 3.35
CA ARG A 52 14.51 -33.47 2.58
C ARG A 52 14.68 -34.97 2.84
N VAL A 53 14.46 -35.79 1.82
CA VAL A 53 14.54 -37.26 1.88
C VAL A 53 15.44 -37.76 0.75
N GLU A 54 16.44 -38.57 1.07
CA GLU A 54 17.36 -39.20 0.10
C GLU A 54 17.94 -38.20 -0.94
N GLY A 55 18.37 -37.04 -0.44
CA GLY A 55 18.94 -35.95 -1.25
C GLY A 55 17.92 -35.05 -1.96
N ARG A 56 16.67 -35.49 -2.11
CA ARG A 56 15.56 -34.78 -2.79
C ARG A 56 14.68 -34.04 -1.78
N CYS A 57 13.87 -33.08 -2.24
CA CYS A 57 12.86 -32.43 -1.41
C CYS A 57 11.47 -32.87 -1.85
N VAL A 58 10.62 -33.26 -0.90
CA VAL A 58 9.25 -33.75 -1.14
C VAL A 58 8.25 -32.97 -0.30
N VAL A 59 7.10 -32.66 -0.88
CA VAL A 59 5.95 -32.11 -0.15
C VAL A 59 5.35 -33.23 0.71
N VAL A 60 5.13 -32.97 2.00
CA VAL A 60 4.58 -33.92 2.98
C VAL A 60 3.11 -33.63 3.25
N ALA A 61 2.75 -32.34 3.32
CA ALA A 61 1.36 -31.85 3.37
C ALA A 61 1.29 -30.52 2.60
N GLU A 62 0.15 -30.23 1.97
CA GLU A 62 -0.10 -28.99 1.23
C GLU A 62 -1.58 -28.62 1.28
N ARG A 63 -1.88 -27.34 1.50
CA ARG A 63 -3.22 -26.75 1.48
C ARG A 63 -3.22 -25.50 0.58
N THR A 64 -4.37 -25.19 -0.02
CA THR A 64 -4.52 -24.02 -0.91
C THR A 64 -5.86 -23.38 -0.68
N GLU A 65 -5.86 -22.08 -0.39
CA GLU A 65 -7.06 -21.26 -0.18
C GLU A 65 -7.16 -20.13 -1.21
N PRO A 66 -8.37 -19.68 -1.60
CA PRO A 66 -8.59 -18.56 -2.51
C PRO A 66 -8.43 -17.20 -1.80
N ILE A 67 -7.39 -17.05 -0.99
CA ILE A 67 -7.05 -15.83 -0.23
C ILE A 67 -5.75 -15.26 -0.78
N GLY A 68 -5.72 -13.99 -1.16
CA GLY A 68 -4.52 -13.32 -1.65
C GLY A 68 -4.61 -11.80 -1.58
N GLY A 69 -3.67 -11.16 -2.27
CA GLY A 69 -3.61 -9.70 -2.32
C GLY A 69 -4.85 -9.04 -2.91
N ALA A 70 -5.56 -9.66 -3.85
CA ALA A 70 -6.76 -9.08 -4.46
C ALA A 70 -7.91 -8.94 -3.44
N GLU A 71 -8.04 -9.89 -2.52
CA GLU A 71 -9.00 -9.83 -1.42
C GLU A 71 -8.62 -8.71 -0.43
N PHE A 72 -7.31 -8.53 -0.18
CA PHE A 72 -6.81 -7.41 0.63
C PHE A 72 -7.13 -6.07 -0.04
N ASP A 73 -6.86 -5.95 -1.34
CA ASP A 73 -7.10 -4.74 -2.12
C ASP A 73 -8.60 -4.41 -2.20
N GLY A 74 -9.47 -5.44 -2.23
CA GLY A 74 -10.93 -5.31 -2.14
C GLY A 74 -11.43 -4.78 -0.79
N LEU A 75 -10.83 -5.23 0.33
CA LEU A 75 -11.17 -4.72 1.66
C LEU A 75 -10.76 -3.26 1.85
N ILE A 76 -9.62 -2.86 1.28
CA ILE A 76 -9.20 -1.45 1.26
C ILE A 76 -10.09 -0.60 0.35
N LEU A 77 -10.52 -1.13 -0.80
CA LEU A 77 -11.50 -0.44 -1.64
C LEU A 77 -12.80 -0.14 -0.90
N ALA A 78 -13.33 -1.12 -0.15
CA ALA A 78 -14.52 -0.95 0.68
C ALA A 78 -14.32 -0.01 1.88
N TYR A 79 -13.11 0.01 2.46
CA TYR A 79 -12.76 0.96 3.52
C TYR A 79 -12.71 2.41 3.00
N LEU A 80 -12.11 2.62 1.83
CA LEU A 80 -11.96 3.95 1.24
C LEU A 80 -13.31 4.56 0.80
N SER A 81 -14.19 3.75 0.22
CA SER A 81 -15.53 4.22 -0.18
C SER A 81 -16.39 4.66 1.02
N GLY A 82 -16.27 3.97 2.15
CA GLY A 82 -16.93 4.37 3.40
C GLY A 82 -16.34 5.61 4.07
N ARG A 83 -15.07 5.95 3.80
CA ARG A 83 -14.37 7.09 4.41
C ARG A 83 -14.53 8.40 3.64
N HIS A 84 -14.74 8.35 2.33
CA HIS A 84 -14.83 9.54 1.47
C HIS A 84 -16.19 9.65 0.74
N PRO A 85 -17.35 9.57 1.44
CA PRO A 85 -18.66 9.61 0.78
C PRO A 85 -18.90 10.93 0.03
N ASP A 86 -18.33 12.03 0.53
CA ASP A 86 -18.52 13.38 -0.03
C ASP A 86 -17.72 13.61 -1.31
N HIS A 87 -16.71 12.78 -1.62
CA HIS A 87 -15.92 12.87 -2.86
C HIS A 87 -16.63 12.20 -4.05
N GLY A 88 -17.96 12.30 -4.08
CA GLY A 88 -18.84 11.71 -5.09
C GLY A 88 -19.43 10.37 -4.68
N ALA A 89 -20.57 10.38 -3.99
CA ALA A 89 -21.38 9.17 -3.79
C ALA A 89 -21.73 8.46 -5.12
N ARG A 90 -21.93 9.24 -6.20
CA ARG A 90 -22.06 8.76 -7.60
C ARG A 90 -20.86 7.90 -8.03
N LEU A 91 -19.63 8.37 -7.80
CA LEU A 91 -18.39 7.64 -8.12
C LEU A 91 -18.31 6.29 -7.38
N TRP A 92 -18.55 6.29 -6.07
CA TRP A 92 -18.49 5.07 -5.27
C TRP A 92 -19.58 4.07 -5.65
N SER A 93 -20.77 4.54 -6.03
CA SER A 93 -21.84 3.70 -6.57
C SER A 93 -21.42 3.02 -7.89
N ARG A 94 -20.86 3.78 -8.83
CA ARG A 94 -20.33 3.26 -10.12
C ARG A 94 -19.18 2.27 -9.93
N ILE A 95 -18.34 2.46 -8.92
CA ILE A 95 -17.27 1.51 -8.59
C ILE A 95 -17.81 0.26 -7.88
N ALA A 96 -18.87 0.38 -7.08
CA ALA A 96 -19.52 -0.76 -6.43
C ALA A 96 -20.16 -1.68 -7.49
N ASP A 97 -21.01 -1.13 -8.35
CA ASP A 97 -21.72 -1.85 -9.43
C ASP A 97 -21.39 -1.25 -10.82
N PRO A 98 -20.28 -1.69 -11.46
CA PRO A 98 -19.76 -1.09 -12.68
C PRO A 98 -20.48 -1.58 -13.95
N SER A 99 -21.57 -0.91 -14.31
CA SER A 99 -22.36 -1.17 -15.52
C SER A 99 -21.59 -0.85 -16.81
N GLU A 100 -20.83 0.24 -16.84
CA GLU A 100 -20.17 0.72 -18.06
C GLU A 100 -18.73 0.19 -18.22
N ALA A 101 -18.19 0.32 -19.44
CA ALA A 101 -16.79 0.01 -19.69
C ALA A 101 -15.85 0.97 -18.93
N ALA A 102 -16.23 2.25 -18.84
CA ALA A 102 -15.52 3.27 -18.07
C ALA A 102 -15.45 2.90 -16.58
N ASP A 103 -16.56 2.46 -15.97
CA ASP A 103 -16.61 2.06 -14.56
C ASP A 103 -15.69 0.89 -14.24
N ARG A 104 -15.69 -0.13 -15.12
CA ARG A 104 -14.80 -1.29 -14.98
C ARG A 104 -13.33 -0.89 -15.10
N GLN A 105 -13.00 0.03 -16.01
CA GLN A 105 -11.66 0.57 -16.15
C GLN A 105 -11.24 1.40 -14.91
N LEU A 106 -12.13 2.24 -14.39
CA LEU A 106 -11.91 3.06 -13.20
C LEU A 106 -11.71 2.20 -11.94
N LYS A 107 -12.56 1.18 -11.74
CA LYS A 107 -12.40 0.18 -10.66
C LYS A 107 -11.07 -0.54 -10.77
N ALA A 108 -10.66 -0.94 -11.97
CA ALA A 108 -9.36 -1.59 -12.20
C ALA A 108 -8.19 -0.65 -11.90
N LEU A 109 -8.24 0.62 -12.32
CA LEU A 109 -7.22 1.63 -12.03
C LEU A 109 -7.12 1.90 -10.51
N LEU A 110 -8.25 2.01 -9.80
CA LEU A 110 -8.23 2.20 -8.34
C LEU A 110 -7.66 0.97 -7.62
N LEU A 111 -8.03 -0.25 -8.02
CA LEU A 111 -7.43 -1.47 -7.47
C LEU A 111 -5.92 -1.55 -7.75
N GLU A 112 -5.44 -1.08 -8.91
CA GLU A 112 -4.01 -0.96 -9.19
C GLU A 112 -3.33 0.06 -8.25
N LYS A 113 -3.96 1.21 -7.98
CA LYS A 113 -3.44 2.20 -7.02
C LYS A 113 -3.44 1.69 -5.58
N ILE A 114 -4.45 0.91 -5.18
CA ILE A 114 -4.49 0.23 -3.89
C ILE A 114 -3.37 -0.82 -3.80
N THR A 115 -3.16 -1.61 -4.86
CA THR A 115 -2.05 -2.58 -4.96
C THR A 115 -0.69 -1.88 -4.76
N GLN A 116 -0.47 -0.76 -5.47
CA GLN A 116 0.75 0.07 -5.35
C GLN A 116 0.91 0.66 -3.95
N ALA A 117 -0.17 1.11 -3.32
CA ALA A 117 -0.18 1.63 -1.96
C ALA A 117 0.19 0.55 -0.93
N ARG A 118 -0.39 -0.66 -1.01
CA ARG A 118 -0.05 -1.81 -0.16
C ARG A 118 1.44 -2.17 -0.28
N GLU A 119 1.97 -2.20 -1.50
CA GLU A 119 3.38 -2.49 -1.75
C GLU A 119 4.30 -1.43 -1.11
N GLN A 120 3.96 -0.14 -1.22
CA GLN A 120 4.68 0.93 -0.51
C GLN A 120 4.56 0.82 1.01
N LEU A 121 3.38 0.44 1.53
CA LEU A 121 3.15 0.25 2.96
C LEU A 121 3.93 -0.95 3.55
N SER A 122 4.44 -1.84 2.71
CA SER A 122 5.37 -2.90 3.15
C SER A 122 6.74 -2.35 3.56
N GLU A 123 7.10 -1.14 3.11
CA GLU A 123 8.37 -0.45 3.40
C GLU A 123 8.18 0.84 4.22
N ARG A 124 6.98 1.44 4.20
CA ARG A 124 6.66 2.76 4.77
C ARG A 124 5.41 2.70 5.66
N ASP A 125 5.30 3.61 6.62
CA ASP A 125 4.15 3.63 7.54
C ASP A 125 2.95 4.39 6.97
N PHE A 126 3.12 5.10 5.85
CA PHE A 126 2.13 5.99 5.24
C PHE A 126 2.30 6.08 3.72
N THR A 127 1.18 6.23 3.02
CA THR A 127 1.11 6.60 1.59
C THR A 127 -0.17 7.40 1.29
N VAL A 128 -0.28 7.91 0.06
CA VAL A 128 -1.49 8.58 -0.44
C VAL A 128 -1.87 7.93 -1.77
N ILE A 129 -3.07 7.35 -1.82
CA ILE A 129 -3.68 6.85 -3.06
C ILE A 129 -4.24 8.04 -3.83
N THR A 130 -3.83 8.21 -5.08
CA THR A 130 -4.25 9.32 -5.93
C THR A 130 -4.96 8.83 -7.19
N LEU A 131 -6.10 9.45 -7.50
CA LEU A 131 -6.83 9.30 -8.76
C LEU A 131 -6.95 10.66 -9.44
N PRO A 132 -6.02 11.03 -10.36
CA PRO A 132 -6.01 12.35 -10.97
C PRO A 132 -7.26 12.70 -11.78
N SER A 133 -7.97 11.71 -12.35
CA SER A 133 -9.21 11.92 -13.11
C SER A 133 -10.39 12.42 -12.26
N VAL A 134 -10.29 12.35 -10.93
CA VAL A 134 -11.35 12.78 -10.00
C VAL A 134 -10.79 13.68 -8.88
N ASP A 135 -9.54 14.14 -9.02
CA ASP A 135 -8.69 14.80 -8.00
C ASP A 135 -8.73 14.18 -6.58
N ILE A 136 -9.05 12.89 -6.46
CA ILE A 136 -9.15 12.21 -5.17
C ILE A 136 -7.74 11.90 -4.64
N LYS A 137 -7.50 12.30 -3.38
CA LYS A 137 -6.29 12.05 -2.60
C LYS A 137 -6.68 11.38 -1.29
N MET A 138 -6.46 10.07 -1.20
CA MET A 138 -6.84 9.25 -0.03
C MET A 138 -5.59 8.87 0.76
N PRO A 139 -5.30 9.52 1.91
CA PRO A 139 -4.22 9.09 2.79
C PRO A 139 -4.53 7.71 3.38
N LEU A 140 -3.52 6.86 3.49
CA LEU A 140 -3.61 5.52 4.08
C LEU A 140 -2.35 5.20 4.88
N THR A 141 -2.52 4.88 6.16
CA THR A 141 -1.44 4.38 7.02
C THR A 141 -1.28 2.85 6.94
N ARG A 142 -0.12 2.32 7.34
CA ARG A 142 0.06 0.87 7.50
C ARG A 142 -0.90 0.32 8.54
N GLU A 143 -1.09 1.01 9.66
CA GLU A 143 -2.00 0.58 10.74
C GLU A 143 -3.44 0.44 10.26
N GLU A 144 -3.96 1.43 9.52
CA GLU A 144 -5.27 1.32 8.89
C GLU A 144 -5.34 0.15 7.91
N PHE A 145 -4.33 -0.03 7.05
CA PHE A 145 -4.27 -1.16 6.12
C PHE A 145 -4.28 -2.51 6.86
N GLU A 146 -3.37 -2.70 7.81
CA GLU A 146 -3.18 -3.95 8.55
C GLU A 146 -4.42 -4.30 9.38
N SER A 147 -5.09 -3.31 9.98
CA SER A 147 -6.37 -3.48 10.70
C SER A 147 -7.53 -4.00 9.83
N ARG A 148 -7.46 -3.83 8.49
CA ARG A 148 -8.49 -4.35 7.57
C ARG A 148 -8.20 -5.75 7.07
N VAL A 149 -6.94 -6.20 7.10
CA VAL A 149 -6.55 -7.52 6.59
C VAL A 149 -6.18 -8.53 7.67
N GLU A 150 -6.22 -8.15 8.96
CA GLU A 150 -5.81 -9.00 10.08
C GLU A 150 -6.54 -10.35 10.12
N GLU A 151 -7.85 -10.39 9.91
CA GLU A 151 -8.62 -11.64 9.90
C GLU A 151 -8.23 -12.59 8.76
N LEU A 152 -7.97 -12.06 7.56
CA LEU A 152 -7.49 -12.87 6.43
C LEU A 152 -6.05 -13.37 6.67
N VAL A 153 -5.18 -12.52 7.23
CA VAL A 153 -3.82 -12.94 7.60
C VAL A 153 -3.86 -14.02 8.69
N ALA A 154 -4.69 -13.87 9.72
CA ALA A 154 -4.92 -14.89 10.74
C ALA A 154 -5.39 -16.21 10.13
N THR A 155 -6.39 -16.17 9.25
CA THR A 155 -6.91 -17.35 8.51
C THR A 155 -5.79 -18.07 7.75
N THR A 156 -4.91 -17.34 7.04
CA THR A 156 -3.78 -17.97 6.33
C THR A 156 -2.70 -18.54 7.27
N VAL A 157 -2.59 -18.04 8.50
CA VAL A 157 -1.71 -18.61 9.54
C VAL A 157 -2.32 -19.86 10.17
N ASP A 158 -3.64 -19.90 10.37
CA ASP A 158 -4.37 -21.10 10.83
C ASP A 158 -4.22 -22.25 9.82
N VAL A 159 -4.40 -21.98 8.52
CA VAL A 159 -4.20 -23.00 7.47
C VAL A 159 -2.75 -23.52 7.43
N MET A 160 -1.76 -22.68 7.76
CA MET A 160 -0.36 -23.12 7.91
C MET A 160 -0.18 -24.04 9.14
N GLU A 161 -0.84 -23.76 10.25
CA GLU A 161 -0.85 -24.62 11.44
C GLU A 161 -1.52 -25.97 11.17
N GLU A 162 -2.68 -25.98 10.48
CA GLU A 162 -3.33 -27.22 10.04
C GLU A 162 -2.42 -28.06 9.13
N THR A 163 -1.69 -27.41 8.21
CA THR A 163 -0.74 -28.10 7.31
C THR A 163 0.45 -28.69 8.09
N LEU A 164 0.89 -28.03 9.17
CA LEU A 164 1.93 -28.57 10.06
C LEU A 164 1.43 -29.76 10.88
N ALA A 165 0.21 -29.69 11.39
CA ALA A 165 -0.45 -30.79 12.10
C ALA A 165 -0.65 -32.01 11.18
N GLU A 166 -1.09 -31.80 9.94
CA GLU A 166 -1.22 -32.85 8.91
C GLU A 166 0.11 -33.50 8.55
N ALA A 167 1.20 -32.72 8.46
CA ALA A 167 2.55 -33.24 8.25
C ALA A 167 3.15 -33.95 9.48
N GLY A 168 2.51 -33.84 10.65
CA GLY A 168 3.02 -34.33 11.92
C GLY A 168 4.35 -33.68 12.33
N VAL A 169 4.53 -32.38 12.06
CA VAL A 169 5.76 -31.63 12.37
C VAL A 169 5.44 -30.53 13.37
N HIS A 170 6.12 -30.53 14.51
CA HIS A 170 5.98 -29.44 15.48
C HIS A 170 6.76 -28.20 15.01
N PRO A 171 6.27 -26.95 15.20
CA PRO A 171 6.96 -25.75 14.71
C PRO A 171 8.42 -25.66 15.13
N ALA A 172 8.76 -26.05 16.37
CA ALA A 172 10.13 -26.06 16.87
C ALA A 172 11.10 -27.05 16.18
N GLU A 173 10.58 -27.97 15.34
CA GLU A 173 11.37 -28.93 14.55
C GLU A 173 11.69 -28.40 13.13
N LEU A 174 11.07 -27.29 12.73
CA LEU A 174 11.29 -26.71 11.41
C LEU A 174 12.68 -26.08 11.32
N SER A 175 13.42 -26.46 10.27
CA SER A 175 14.69 -25.82 9.89
C SER A 175 14.50 -24.43 9.26
N GLY A 176 13.26 -23.98 9.09
CA GLY A 176 12.91 -22.66 8.60
C GLY A 176 11.45 -22.55 8.15
N LEU A 177 10.99 -21.31 7.97
CA LEU A 177 9.69 -20.96 7.40
C LEU A 177 9.94 -19.98 6.25
N LEU A 178 9.71 -20.42 5.01
CA LEU A 178 9.91 -19.62 3.81
C LEU A 178 8.63 -18.85 3.47
N MET A 179 8.68 -17.52 3.46
CA MET A 179 7.59 -16.67 2.97
C MET A 179 7.82 -16.31 1.49
N ALA A 180 6.77 -16.41 0.66
CA ALA A 180 6.87 -16.12 -0.77
C ALA A 180 5.59 -15.49 -1.34
N GLY A 181 5.73 -14.73 -2.44
CA GLY A 181 4.64 -13.97 -3.06
C GLY A 181 4.60 -12.50 -2.62
N GLY A 182 3.81 -11.68 -3.32
CA GLY A 182 3.74 -10.23 -3.11
C GLY A 182 3.03 -9.86 -1.81
N ALA A 183 1.82 -10.38 -1.59
CA ALA A 183 1.03 -10.09 -0.38
C ALA A 183 1.67 -10.66 0.90
N ALA A 184 2.51 -11.70 0.79
CA ALA A 184 3.34 -12.20 1.89
C ALA A 184 4.35 -11.17 2.42
N ARG A 185 4.63 -10.08 1.69
CA ARG A 185 5.54 -9.00 2.13
C ARG A 185 4.93 -8.03 3.15
N THR A 186 3.62 -8.15 3.39
CA THR A 186 2.92 -7.39 4.43
C THR A 186 3.56 -7.66 5.81
N PRO A 187 4.04 -6.64 6.55
CA PRO A 187 4.71 -6.83 7.84
C PRO A 187 3.88 -7.59 8.89
N LEU A 188 2.55 -7.40 8.89
CA LEU A 188 1.61 -8.18 9.72
C LEU A 188 1.73 -9.70 9.51
N ALA A 189 1.97 -10.18 8.29
CA ALA A 189 2.07 -11.61 8.01
C ALA A 189 3.30 -12.23 8.70
N ALA A 190 4.47 -11.61 8.54
CA ALA A 190 5.70 -12.06 9.21
C ALA A 190 5.57 -11.97 10.74
N THR A 191 4.99 -10.88 11.25
CA THR A 191 4.77 -10.67 12.68
C THR A 191 3.82 -11.70 13.27
N THR A 192 2.73 -12.03 12.58
CA THR A 192 1.75 -13.03 13.03
C THR A 192 2.32 -14.45 13.00
N LEU A 193 3.07 -14.81 11.95
CA LEU A 193 3.78 -16.09 11.87
C LEU A 193 4.80 -16.25 13.01
N ARG A 194 5.60 -15.21 13.29
CA ARG A 194 6.55 -15.22 14.40
C ARG A 194 5.85 -15.36 15.76
N ARG A 195 4.75 -14.62 15.97
CA ARG A 195 3.92 -14.70 17.18
C ARG A 195 3.30 -16.08 17.38
N ARG A 196 2.87 -16.76 16.30
CA ARG A 196 2.25 -18.10 16.36
C ARG A 196 3.27 -19.22 16.55
N PHE A 197 4.35 -19.22 15.76
CA PHE A 197 5.26 -20.36 15.65
C PHE A 197 6.60 -20.19 16.38
N GLY A 198 6.94 -19.00 16.87
CA GLY A 198 8.22 -18.73 17.53
C GLY A 198 9.44 -18.75 16.60
N LEU A 199 9.22 -18.81 15.28
CA LEU A 199 10.25 -18.83 14.24
C LEU A 199 10.33 -17.46 13.56
N GLU A 200 11.54 -17.03 13.20
CA GLU A 200 11.73 -15.86 12.34
C GLU A 200 11.50 -16.27 10.87
N PRO A 201 10.50 -15.70 10.17
CA PRO A 201 10.22 -16.06 8.79
C PRO A 201 11.29 -15.55 7.82
N VAL A 202 11.65 -16.38 6.85
CA VAL A 202 12.65 -16.05 5.82
C VAL A 202 11.92 -15.64 4.55
N LEU A 203 12.05 -14.38 4.15
CA LEU A 203 11.43 -13.89 2.92
C LEU A 203 12.23 -14.32 1.68
N ALA A 204 11.54 -14.91 0.71
CA ALA A 204 12.11 -15.27 -0.58
C ALA A 204 12.50 -14.04 -1.41
N ALA A 205 13.43 -14.21 -2.35
CA ALA A 205 13.75 -13.17 -3.32
C ALA A 205 12.50 -12.76 -4.14
N PRO A 206 12.36 -11.50 -4.59
CA PRO A 206 11.16 -11.04 -5.30
C PRO A 206 10.81 -11.84 -6.56
N ASN A 207 11.80 -12.44 -7.20
CA ASN A 207 11.69 -13.26 -8.40
C ASN A 207 11.62 -14.78 -8.13
N ALA A 208 11.54 -15.22 -6.87
CA ALA A 208 11.53 -16.63 -6.51
C ALA A 208 10.26 -17.35 -6.99
N LYS A 209 10.42 -18.29 -7.93
CA LYS A 209 9.34 -19.13 -8.46
C LYS A 209 9.19 -20.40 -7.62
N VAL A 210 8.45 -20.31 -6.53
CA VAL A 210 8.18 -21.45 -5.61
C VAL A 210 6.98 -22.31 -6.03
N LEU A 211 6.46 -22.13 -7.25
CA LEU A 211 5.31 -22.84 -7.78
C LEU A 211 5.66 -23.60 -9.07
N ALA A 212 5.13 -24.82 -9.18
CA ALA A 212 5.06 -25.58 -10.41
C ALA A 212 3.60 -25.59 -10.92
N ALA A 213 3.43 -25.45 -12.24
CA ALA A 213 2.19 -25.81 -12.90
C ALA A 213 2.20 -27.31 -13.21
N GLU A 214 1.14 -28.04 -12.88
CA GLU A 214 1.00 -29.41 -13.37
C GLU A 214 0.84 -29.43 -14.90
N ALA A 215 1.92 -29.80 -15.59
CA ALA A 215 1.75 -30.80 -16.64
C ALA A 215 1.36 -32.13 -15.97
N ALA A 216 0.47 -32.89 -16.63
CA ALA A 216 -0.04 -34.19 -16.18
C ALA A 216 1.09 -35.11 -15.67
N PRO A 217 0.81 -36.02 -14.71
CA PRO A 217 1.73 -36.43 -13.65
C PRO A 217 3.13 -36.70 -14.21
N VAL A 218 4.13 -36.08 -13.58
CA VAL A 218 5.54 -36.27 -13.90
C VAL A 218 5.88 -37.74 -13.72
N ALA A 219 5.69 -38.52 -14.79
CA ALA A 219 6.32 -39.82 -14.98
C ALA A 219 7.79 -39.58 -14.71
N THR A 220 8.33 -40.26 -13.70
CA THR A 220 9.57 -39.93 -13.01
C THR A 220 10.67 -39.65 -14.03
N ARG A 221 10.87 -38.38 -14.38
CA ARG A 221 12.00 -37.99 -15.21
C ARG A 221 13.18 -38.03 -14.26
N GLU A 222 13.77 -39.21 -14.16
CA GLU A 222 15.13 -39.40 -13.71
C GLU A 222 15.95 -38.37 -14.50
N LEU A 223 16.34 -37.29 -13.82
CA LEU A 223 17.46 -36.50 -14.28
C LEU A 223 18.61 -37.50 -14.30
N PRO A 224 19.26 -37.74 -15.45
CA PRO A 224 20.38 -38.65 -15.49
C PRO A 224 21.38 -38.17 -14.44
N TYR A 225 21.67 -39.03 -13.48
CA TYR A 225 22.73 -38.81 -12.52
C TYR A 225 24.00 -38.60 -13.33
N VAL A 226 24.46 -37.35 -13.37
CA VAL A 226 25.80 -37.05 -13.86
C VAL A 226 26.71 -37.57 -12.77
N GLU A 227 27.35 -38.71 -13.04
CA GLU A 227 28.50 -39.14 -12.24
C GLU A 227 29.46 -37.96 -12.15
N GLU A 228 29.76 -37.50 -10.93
CA GLU A 228 30.92 -36.62 -10.73
C GLU A 228 32.13 -37.38 -11.27
N GLU A 229 32.79 -36.83 -12.29
CA GLU A 229 33.90 -37.49 -12.97
C GLU A 229 35.04 -37.68 -11.96
N GLU A 230 35.17 -38.91 -11.46
CA GLU A 230 36.09 -39.24 -10.37
C GLU A 230 37.53 -38.91 -10.81
N ALA A 231 38.16 -37.96 -10.11
CA ALA A 231 39.46 -37.45 -10.51
C ALA A 231 40.49 -38.60 -10.68
N PRO A 232 41.23 -38.66 -11.80
CA PRO A 232 41.88 -39.88 -12.24
C PRO A 232 42.87 -40.44 -11.20
N PRO A 233 42.92 -41.77 -11.01
CA PRO A 233 43.55 -42.38 -9.85
C PRO A 233 45.06 -42.13 -9.81
N ARG A 234 45.53 -41.53 -8.70
CA ARG A 234 46.96 -41.35 -8.41
C ARG A 234 47.66 -42.70 -8.27
N ARG A 235 48.28 -43.17 -9.36
CA ARG A 235 49.12 -44.38 -9.37
C ARG A 235 50.27 -44.28 -8.36
N LYS A 236 50.14 -44.98 -7.23
CA LYS A 236 51.26 -45.31 -6.33
C LYS A 236 51.88 -46.62 -6.76
N GLY A 237 53.21 -46.65 -6.91
CA GLY A 237 53.99 -47.90 -6.83
C GLY A 237 55.07 -48.09 -7.87
N GLN A 238 56.27 -47.53 -7.63
CA GLN A 238 57.50 -48.30 -7.36
C GLN A 238 58.71 -47.35 -7.34
N ARG A 239 59.32 -47.17 -6.17
CA ARG A 239 60.64 -46.53 -6.04
C ARG A 239 61.70 -47.63 -5.85
N ARG A 240 62.61 -47.78 -6.81
CA ARG A 240 63.96 -48.32 -6.59
C ARG A 240 64.96 -47.48 -7.39
N ALA A 241 66.02 -47.06 -6.68
CA ALA A 241 67.34 -46.51 -7.09
C ALA A 241 67.57 -46.06 -8.55
N VAL A 242 68.28 -44.96 -8.82
CA VAL A 242 69.76 -44.82 -8.64
C VAL A 242 70.19 -43.33 -8.56
N VAL A 243 71.47 -43.12 -8.22
CA VAL A 243 72.19 -41.88 -7.80
C VAL A 243 72.78 -41.07 -8.99
N ALA A 244 73.24 -39.83 -8.70
CA ALA A 244 74.09 -38.90 -9.49
C ALA A 244 73.35 -38.02 -10.51
N ALA A 245 73.75 -36.76 -10.83
CA ALA A 245 74.80 -35.82 -10.33
C ALA A 245 74.16 -34.39 -10.29
N ALA A 246 74.77 -33.24 -9.93
CA ALA A 246 76.14 -32.73 -9.73
C ALA A 246 76.05 -31.60 -8.65
N ALA A 247 76.97 -31.33 -7.72
CA ALA A 247 78.41 -31.01 -7.78
C ALA A 247 78.75 -29.55 -8.17
N LEU A 248 79.21 -28.76 -7.17
CA LEU A 248 80.04 -27.51 -7.21
C LEU A 248 79.44 -26.27 -7.94
N LEU A 249 79.70 -25.00 -7.60
CA LEU A 249 80.63 -24.33 -6.64
C LEU A 249 80.15 -22.88 -6.34
N LEU A 250 80.89 -22.15 -5.47
CA LEU A 250 80.82 -20.73 -5.03
C LEU A 250 80.18 -20.51 -3.64
N LEU A 251 80.93 -20.52 -2.52
CA LEU A 251 81.89 -19.53 -1.98
C LEU A 251 81.31 -18.14 -1.64
N VAL A 252 81.26 -17.79 -0.34
CA VAL A 252 81.91 -16.63 0.34
C VAL A 252 81.46 -16.54 1.82
N GLY A 253 82.41 -16.31 2.76
CA GLY A 253 82.19 -15.89 4.17
C GLY A 253 81.66 -16.98 5.14
N ALA A 254 82.41 -17.57 6.09
CA ALA A 254 83.22 -17.00 7.18
C ALA A 254 82.40 -16.15 8.18
N GLY A 255 82.34 -16.45 9.48
CA GLY A 255 82.96 -17.54 10.23
C GLY A 255 82.36 -17.74 11.63
N ALA A 256 82.76 -18.81 12.31
CA ALA A 256 82.23 -19.18 13.64
C ALA A 256 83.01 -18.54 14.80
N ALA A 257 82.36 -18.41 15.96
CA ALA A 257 82.99 -18.44 17.28
C ALA A 257 82.03 -19.06 18.31
N PHE A 258 82.58 -19.82 19.27
CA PHE A 258 81.87 -20.69 20.21
C PHE A 258 82.45 -20.48 21.62
N GLY A 259 81.66 -20.76 22.68
CA GLY A 259 82.05 -20.59 24.09
C GLY A 259 81.36 -19.39 24.77
N SER A 260 80.92 -19.44 26.03
CA SER A 260 81.23 -20.35 27.16
C SER A 260 79.95 -20.50 28.03
N GLN A 261 79.52 -21.68 28.48
CA GLN A 261 79.98 -22.47 29.65
C GLN A 261 79.18 -22.16 30.95
N LEU A 262 78.83 -23.23 31.71
CA LEU A 262 78.11 -23.25 33.01
C LEU A 262 76.62 -22.85 32.96
N GLY A 263 75.71 -23.43 33.76
CA GLY A 263 75.84 -24.58 34.67
C GLY A 263 74.70 -24.62 35.71
N ASP A 264 74.11 -25.81 35.91
CA ASP A 264 73.28 -26.36 37.03
C ASP A 264 72.28 -25.51 37.88
N GLY A 265 71.22 -26.21 38.31
CA GLY A 265 70.12 -25.73 39.18
C GLY A 265 68.75 -26.06 38.54
N ASP A 266 68.10 -27.22 38.74
CA ASP A 266 67.66 -27.85 40.02
C ASP A 266 66.66 -26.94 40.78
N SER A 267 65.46 -27.35 41.23
CA SER A 267 64.71 -28.63 41.29
C SER A 267 63.19 -28.27 41.21
N THR A 268 62.23 -29.12 40.78
CA THR A 268 61.35 -30.01 41.61
C THR A 268 60.90 -29.43 42.96
N GLU A 269 59.72 -29.66 43.57
CA GLU A 269 58.38 -30.22 43.28
C GLU A 269 57.33 -29.17 43.80
N ASP A 270 55.99 -29.30 43.85
CA ASP A 270 55.02 -30.42 43.78
C ASP A 270 53.64 -29.90 43.23
N ASP A 271 52.58 -30.69 43.33
CA ASP A 271 51.21 -30.46 42.84
C ASP A 271 50.24 -29.94 43.97
N PRO A 272 48.91 -30.17 43.91
CA PRO A 272 47.83 -29.23 43.56
C PRO A 272 47.11 -28.60 44.78
N LEU A 273 46.04 -27.81 44.52
CA LEU A 273 44.74 -27.94 45.25
C LEU A 273 43.61 -27.12 44.60
N ALA A 274 42.37 -27.44 44.98
CA ALA A 274 41.15 -27.04 44.29
C ALA A 274 40.26 -26.06 45.09
N GLU A 275 39.21 -25.56 44.42
CA GLU A 275 37.98 -24.95 44.99
C GLU A 275 38.12 -23.67 45.85
N GLU A 276 37.59 -22.55 45.35
CA GLU A 276 36.48 -21.84 46.03
C GLU A 276 35.84 -20.77 45.12
N SER A 277 34.50 -20.77 45.08
CA SER A 277 33.67 -19.57 44.85
C SER A 277 33.16 -19.10 46.23
N PRO A 278 32.41 -17.97 46.39
CA PRO A 278 32.06 -16.89 45.44
C PRO A 278 32.40 -15.49 46.01
N SER A 279 32.04 -14.40 45.31
CA SER A 279 31.63 -13.16 46.00
C SER A 279 30.71 -12.29 45.16
N ALA A 280 29.67 -11.75 45.80
CA ALA A 280 28.78 -10.74 45.24
C ALA A 280 29.40 -9.33 45.36
N ALA A 281 28.90 -8.40 44.54
CA ALA A 281 28.68 -7.01 44.93
C ALA A 281 27.69 -6.33 43.96
N ALA A 282 26.51 -5.98 44.46
CA ALA A 282 25.61 -5.02 43.84
C ALA A 282 25.28 -3.97 44.90
N THR A 283 25.39 -2.67 44.59
CA THR A 283 24.75 -1.58 45.36
C THR A 283 24.88 -0.21 44.66
N SER A 284 23.73 0.50 44.52
CA SER A 284 23.51 1.96 44.62
C SER A 284 24.29 2.93 43.68
N ALA A 285 23.83 4.15 43.35
CA ALA A 285 22.63 4.98 43.66
C ALA A 285 22.22 5.73 42.36
N THR A 286 20.99 6.15 42.06
CA THR A 286 20.00 7.02 42.76
C THR A 286 20.38 8.51 42.78
N GLU A 287 19.36 9.38 42.64
CA GLU A 287 19.34 10.85 42.53
C GLU A 287 19.65 11.48 41.14
N SER A 288 19.01 12.58 40.73
CA SER A 288 17.94 13.36 41.39
C SER A 288 16.98 14.02 40.38
N ALA A 289 15.78 14.39 40.85
CA ALA A 289 14.75 15.08 40.07
C ALA A 289 14.91 16.61 40.16
N SER A 290 14.25 17.35 39.25
CA SER A 290 13.57 18.63 39.58
C SER A 290 12.74 19.15 38.40
N ALA A 291 11.44 19.30 38.62
CA ALA A 291 10.67 20.41 38.08
C ALA A 291 10.56 21.49 39.18
N PRO A 292 10.20 22.73 38.83
CA PRO A 292 9.44 23.56 39.77
C PRO A 292 8.14 24.11 39.18
N GLU A 293 7.18 24.33 40.08
CA GLU A 293 5.89 24.96 39.86
C GLU A 293 5.88 26.39 40.48
N THR A 294 4.72 27.05 40.56
CA THR A 294 4.42 28.36 41.22
C THR A 294 4.84 29.63 40.44
N ALA A 295 4.10 30.76 40.46
CA ALA A 295 2.75 31.07 40.96
C ALA A 295 2.19 32.35 40.27
N ALA A 296 0.91 32.66 40.52
CA ALA A 296 0.14 33.72 39.84
C ALA A 296 0.33 35.16 40.37
N ALA A 297 0.05 36.16 39.52
CA ALA A 297 -0.38 37.52 39.88
C ALA A 297 -1.12 38.20 38.71
N SER A 298 -1.97 39.20 39.00
CA SER A 298 -2.93 39.82 38.06
C SER A 298 -2.57 41.27 37.67
N THR A 299 -2.87 41.65 36.43
CA THR A 299 -3.23 43.02 35.93
C THR A 299 -3.71 42.84 34.48
N GLU A 300 -4.92 43.26 34.05
CA GLU A 300 -5.35 44.66 33.82
C GLU A 300 -4.34 45.52 33.05
N GLU A 301 -4.53 45.64 31.73
CA GLU A 301 -4.57 46.96 31.09
C GLU A 301 -5.35 46.88 29.75
N ALA A 302 -6.03 47.97 29.41
CA ALA A 302 -6.85 48.10 28.21
C ALA A 302 -6.57 49.45 27.52
N SER A 303 -7.03 49.58 26.27
CA SER A 303 -7.20 50.85 25.52
C SER A 303 -5.96 51.63 25.07
N ALA A 304 -5.90 51.84 23.74
CA ALA A 304 -5.81 53.16 23.11
C ALA A 304 -6.23 53.04 21.63
N THR A 305 -7.54 53.05 21.29
CA THR A 305 -8.40 54.22 20.99
C THR A 305 -8.12 54.94 19.65
N PRO A 306 -9.17 55.19 18.82
CA PRO A 306 -9.09 56.06 17.64
C PRO A 306 -9.43 57.53 17.99
N SER A 307 -8.85 58.46 17.22
CA SER A 307 -9.27 59.87 17.07
C SER A 307 -10.17 60.00 15.84
N GLU A 308 -11.11 60.95 15.70
CA GLU A 308 -11.75 61.89 16.63
C GLU A 308 -13.05 62.39 15.97
N SER A 309 -14.03 62.87 16.74
CA SER A 309 -15.22 63.59 16.23
C SER A 309 -14.91 65.11 16.12
N PRO A 310 -15.79 66.03 15.61
CA PRO A 310 -17.14 66.25 16.16
C PRO A 310 -18.25 66.70 15.17
N THR A 311 -19.50 66.58 15.63
CA THR A 311 -20.68 67.34 15.16
C THR A 311 -20.74 68.73 15.80
N PRO A 312 -21.69 69.58 15.36
CA PRO A 312 -22.52 70.27 16.37
C PRO A 312 -24.04 70.18 16.12
N ASP A 313 -24.79 70.45 17.19
CA ASP A 313 -26.23 70.75 17.31
C ASP A 313 -26.72 71.85 16.32
N GLU A 314 -28.02 72.09 16.06
CA GLU A 314 -29.15 72.25 17.00
C GLU A 314 -30.52 72.22 16.25
N ALA A 315 -31.66 72.37 16.94
CA ALA A 315 -33.02 72.19 16.40
C ALA A 315 -33.89 73.48 16.39
N ASP A 316 -34.86 73.61 15.45
CA ASP A 316 -36.03 74.49 15.61
C ASP A 316 -37.25 74.09 14.71
N GLN A 317 -38.44 74.69 14.93
CA GLN A 317 -39.76 74.26 14.44
C GLN A 317 -40.53 75.30 13.56
N GLY A 318 -40.86 74.94 12.30
CA GLY A 318 -41.98 75.47 11.47
C GLY A 318 -41.98 76.98 11.08
N PRO A 319 -43.02 77.51 10.38
CA PRO A 319 -44.08 76.86 9.57
C PRO A 319 -44.32 77.44 8.14
N GLN A 320 -44.94 76.63 7.27
CA GLN A 320 -45.82 76.89 6.09
C GLN A 320 -45.65 78.08 5.08
N ASP A 321 -45.62 77.68 3.78
CA ASP A 321 -46.31 78.24 2.57
C ASP A 321 -45.96 79.65 2.01
N PRO A 322 -46.24 79.98 0.71
CA PRO A 322 -46.80 79.15 -0.39
C PRO A 322 -46.04 79.15 -1.75
N VAL A 323 -46.36 78.16 -2.58
CA VAL A 323 -46.60 78.16 -4.05
C VAL A 323 -45.94 79.23 -4.95
N GLU A 324 -45.22 78.76 -5.99
CA GLU A 324 -45.21 79.41 -7.31
C GLU A 324 -45.52 78.36 -8.41
N GLU A 325 -46.63 78.52 -9.12
CA GLU A 325 -47.05 77.67 -10.24
C GLU A 325 -46.42 78.15 -11.56
N ALA A 326 -45.97 77.20 -12.40
CA ALA A 326 -46.43 77.02 -13.80
C ALA A 326 -45.36 76.37 -14.71
N PRO A 327 -45.75 75.71 -15.82
CA PRO A 327 -47.02 75.04 -16.09
C PRO A 327 -46.86 73.55 -16.40
N SER A 328 -47.96 72.82 -16.27
CA SER A 328 -48.13 71.46 -16.77
C SER A 328 -47.95 71.35 -18.30
N SER A 329 -47.17 70.36 -18.73
CA SER A 329 -47.31 69.75 -20.05
C SER A 329 -47.63 68.26 -19.86
N GLU A 330 -48.90 67.91 -20.05
CA GLU A 330 -49.34 66.52 -20.15
C GLU A 330 -48.86 65.93 -21.48
N ASP A 331 -48.03 64.88 -21.43
CA ASP A 331 -47.92 63.76 -22.39
C ASP A 331 -46.67 62.92 -22.06
N GLU A 332 -46.70 62.24 -20.90
CA GLU A 332 -45.79 61.12 -20.64
C GLU A 332 -46.48 59.83 -21.12
N PRO A 333 -45.93 59.09 -22.10
CA PRO A 333 -46.45 57.76 -22.39
C PRO A 333 -46.17 56.88 -21.18
N THR A 334 -47.21 56.35 -20.54
CA THR A 334 -47.05 55.32 -19.52
C THR A 334 -46.36 54.13 -20.15
N THR A 335 -45.05 54.05 -19.96
CA THR A 335 -44.23 52.91 -20.34
C THR A 335 -44.65 51.78 -19.42
N GLU A 336 -45.60 50.98 -19.88
CA GLU A 336 -46.02 49.75 -19.23
C GLU A 336 -44.76 48.90 -19.04
N SER A 337 -44.29 48.83 -17.79
CA SER A 337 -43.03 48.19 -17.46
C SER A 337 -43.17 46.72 -17.81
N ALA A 338 -42.28 46.23 -18.68
CA ALA A 338 -42.33 44.85 -19.18
C ALA A 338 -42.46 43.88 -17.99
N PRO A 339 -43.31 42.84 -18.10
CA PRO A 339 -43.52 41.90 -17.01
C PRO A 339 -42.18 41.25 -16.63
N THR A 340 -41.87 41.25 -15.34
CA THR A 340 -40.62 40.68 -14.80
C THR A 340 -40.88 39.44 -13.97
N GLY A 341 -39.93 38.51 -14.00
CA GLY A 341 -39.94 37.28 -13.22
C GLY A 341 -38.59 37.03 -12.53
N SER A 342 -38.59 36.10 -11.59
CA SER A 342 -37.36 35.60 -10.96
C SER A 342 -36.82 34.42 -11.76
N VAL A 343 -35.56 34.48 -12.18
CA VAL A 343 -34.91 33.37 -12.89
C VAL A 343 -34.84 32.13 -11.98
N PRO A 344 -35.28 30.94 -12.43
CA PRO A 344 -35.18 29.71 -11.64
C PRO A 344 -33.73 29.22 -11.49
N ASN A 345 -33.49 28.36 -10.50
CA ASN A 345 -32.22 27.63 -10.41
C ASN A 345 -32.35 26.31 -11.18
N VAL A 346 -31.58 26.17 -12.26
CA VAL A 346 -31.60 24.99 -13.15
C VAL A 346 -30.25 24.25 -13.20
N VAL A 347 -29.22 24.73 -12.48
CA VAL A 347 -27.93 24.04 -12.39
C VAL A 347 -28.10 22.70 -11.66
N GLY A 348 -27.59 21.62 -12.27
CA GLY A 348 -27.74 20.24 -11.81
C GLY A 348 -29.02 19.53 -12.30
N MET A 349 -29.84 20.18 -13.12
CA MET A 349 -30.96 19.54 -13.84
C MET A 349 -30.49 18.99 -15.20
N SER A 350 -31.26 18.07 -15.80
CA SER A 350 -31.09 17.76 -17.23
C SER A 350 -31.52 18.94 -18.12
N THR A 351 -31.04 19.01 -19.37
CA THR A 351 -31.46 20.06 -20.33
C THR A 351 -32.98 20.12 -20.46
N ALA A 352 -33.66 18.97 -20.59
CA ALA A 352 -35.12 18.91 -20.71
C ALA A 352 -35.86 19.47 -19.47
N GLU A 353 -35.40 19.14 -18.27
CA GLU A 353 -35.96 19.68 -17.02
C GLU A 353 -35.69 21.18 -16.86
N ALA A 354 -34.50 21.64 -17.28
CA ALA A 354 -34.14 23.06 -17.26
C ALA A 354 -35.02 23.89 -18.22
N HIS A 355 -35.29 23.39 -19.43
CA HIS A 355 -36.22 24.01 -20.37
C HIS A 355 -37.63 24.13 -19.78
N GLN A 356 -38.17 23.04 -19.22
CA GLN A 356 -39.49 23.07 -18.59
C GLN A 356 -39.55 24.05 -17.41
N ALA A 357 -38.50 24.08 -16.56
CA ALA A 357 -38.45 24.99 -15.40
C ALA A 357 -38.39 26.47 -15.80
N VAL A 358 -37.77 26.81 -16.94
CA VAL A 358 -37.73 28.19 -17.47
C VAL A 358 -39.04 28.57 -18.17
N GLU A 359 -39.69 27.64 -18.88
CA GLU A 359 -41.03 27.83 -19.46
C GLU A 359 -42.09 28.02 -18.37
N ASP A 360 -42.07 27.19 -17.31
CA ASP A 360 -42.98 27.28 -16.16
C ASP A 360 -42.81 28.60 -15.38
N ALA A 361 -41.61 29.19 -15.43
CA ALA A 361 -41.31 30.51 -14.88
C ALA A 361 -41.73 31.68 -15.81
N GLY A 362 -42.17 31.39 -17.04
CA GLY A 362 -42.77 32.34 -17.98
C GLY A 362 -41.78 33.12 -18.84
N PHE A 363 -40.51 32.70 -18.93
CA PHE A 363 -39.50 33.36 -19.76
C PHE A 363 -39.63 33.02 -21.25
N ALA A 364 -39.09 33.88 -22.12
CA ALA A 364 -39.28 33.79 -23.57
C ALA A 364 -38.61 32.58 -24.24
N GLY A 365 -37.65 31.93 -23.56
CA GLY A 365 -36.99 30.73 -24.05
C GLY A 365 -35.66 30.44 -23.34
N VAL A 366 -35.03 29.34 -23.72
CA VAL A 366 -33.71 28.93 -23.26
C VAL A 366 -32.73 28.93 -24.42
N ASP A 367 -31.63 29.68 -24.29
CA ASP A 367 -30.48 29.58 -25.18
C ASP A 367 -29.53 28.53 -24.61
N GLN A 368 -29.11 27.53 -25.38
CA GLN A 368 -28.24 26.46 -24.85
C GLN A 368 -26.89 26.37 -25.55
N SER A 369 -25.88 25.98 -24.77
CA SER A 369 -24.50 25.78 -25.20
C SER A 369 -23.92 24.52 -24.57
N GLY A 370 -23.28 23.67 -25.38
CA GLY A 370 -22.62 22.47 -24.88
C GLY A 370 -21.15 22.71 -24.56
N GLU A 371 -20.67 22.17 -23.45
CA GLU A 371 -19.26 22.03 -23.12
C GLU A 371 -18.83 20.56 -23.25
N GLU A 372 -17.91 20.28 -24.18
CA GLU A 372 -17.43 18.92 -24.44
C GLU A 372 -16.58 18.42 -23.27
N ARG A 373 -16.94 17.25 -22.75
CA ARG A 373 -16.24 16.65 -21.64
C ARG A 373 -14.92 16.04 -22.08
N GLY A 374 -13.87 16.31 -21.31
CA GLY A 374 -12.68 15.47 -21.35
C GLY A 374 -13.04 14.02 -21.00
N VAL A 375 -12.38 13.04 -21.63
CA VAL A 375 -12.56 11.59 -21.40
C VAL A 375 -12.47 11.17 -19.92
N PHE A 376 -11.87 12.03 -19.09
CA PHE A 376 -11.65 11.83 -17.65
C PHE A 376 -12.38 12.85 -16.76
N ASP A 377 -13.23 13.72 -17.31
CA ASP A 377 -14.02 14.67 -16.52
C ASP A 377 -15.40 14.08 -16.19
N TRP A 378 -15.56 13.61 -14.95
CA TRP A 378 -16.77 12.91 -14.47
C TRP A 378 -17.50 13.70 -13.37
N SER A 379 -17.31 15.02 -13.34
CA SER A 379 -17.93 15.96 -12.38
C SER A 379 -19.47 15.99 -12.45
N HIS A 380 -20.02 16.00 -13.66
CA HIS A 380 -21.46 16.13 -13.96
C HIS A 380 -22.03 14.85 -14.64
N GLU A 381 -23.31 14.80 -14.99
CA GLU A 381 -23.91 13.80 -15.91
C GLU A 381 -23.96 14.31 -17.37
N ASP A 382 -24.23 13.43 -18.35
CA ASP A 382 -24.45 13.87 -19.74
C ASP A 382 -25.80 14.59 -19.85
N CYS A 383 -25.81 15.69 -20.60
CA CYS A 383 -26.91 16.66 -20.67
C CYS A 383 -27.29 17.29 -19.32
N GLU A 384 -26.40 17.28 -18.31
CA GLU A 384 -26.56 18.02 -17.05
C GLU A 384 -26.20 19.50 -17.27
N VAL A 385 -27.03 20.42 -16.78
CA VAL A 385 -26.76 21.87 -16.81
C VAL A 385 -25.73 22.23 -15.74
N ILE A 386 -24.56 22.69 -16.18
CA ILE A 386 -23.40 23.02 -15.35
C ILE A 386 -23.26 24.51 -15.07
N GLY A 387 -23.94 25.35 -15.84
CA GLY A 387 -23.98 26.80 -15.66
C GLY A 387 -25.25 27.43 -16.23
N GLN A 388 -25.63 28.59 -15.70
CA GLN A 388 -26.74 29.40 -16.20
C GLN A 388 -26.41 30.89 -16.16
N SER A 389 -27.06 31.66 -17.03
CA SER A 389 -27.06 33.12 -17.02
C SER A 389 -28.41 33.63 -17.53
N PRO A 390 -29.11 34.54 -16.84
CA PRO A 390 -28.69 35.20 -15.59
C PRO A 390 -28.68 34.28 -14.37
N GLU A 391 -28.08 34.76 -13.28
CA GLU A 391 -28.03 34.04 -11.99
C GLU A 391 -29.43 33.77 -11.44
N ALA A 392 -29.60 32.60 -10.82
CA ALA A 392 -30.84 32.19 -10.18
C ALA A 392 -31.28 33.20 -9.09
N GLY A 393 -32.57 33.50 -9.03
CA GLY A 393 -33.14 34.51 -8.13
C GLY A 393 -33.00 35.96 -8.63
N SER A 394 -32.28 36.21 -9.74
CA SER A 394 -32.26 37.55 -10.33
C SER A 394 -33.59 37.89 -11.00
N VAL A 395 -34.03 39.14 -10.87
CA VAL A 395 -35.26 39.64 -11.49
C VAL A 395 -34.96 40.16 -12.90
N ARG A 396 -35.66 39.62 -13.89
CA ARG A 396 -35.42 39.85 -15.34
C ARG A 396 -36.74 40.05 -16.06
N ALA A 397 -36.72 40.71 -17.22
CA ALA A 397 -37.92 40.80 -18.04
C ALA A 397 -38.26 39.40 -18.58
N LEU A 398 -39.53 39.00 -18.56
CA LEU A 398 -39.97 37.71 -19.09
C LEU A 398 -39.76 37.59 -20.61
N SER A 399 -39.51 38.70 -21.30
CA SER A 399 -39.09 38.74 -22.71
C SER A 399 -37.61 38.39 -22.93
N GLU A 400 -36.80 38.27 -21.87
CA GLU A 400 -35.41 37.79 -21.95
C GLU A 400 -35.38 36.25 -21.96
N SER A 401 -34.37 35.68 -22.64
CA SER A 401 -34.04 34.26 -22.56
C SER A 401 -33.11 33.97 -21.37
N VAL A 402 -33.12 32.72 -20.91
CA VAL A 402 -32.12 32.20 -19.96
C VAL A 402 -31.11 31.38 -20.74
N SER A 403 -29.84 31.75 -20.69
CA SER A 403 -28.76 30.95 -21.26
C SER A 403 -28.36 29.82 -20.30
N VAL A 404 -28.22 28.59 -20.80
CA VAL A 404 -27.68 27.45 -20.06
C VAL A 404 -26.45 26.87 -20.74
N THR A 405 -25.51 26.39 -19.94
CA THR A 405 -24.37 25.60 -20.38
C THR A 405 -24.54 24.19 -19.86
N PHE A 406 -24.51 23.18 -20.74
CA PHE A 406 -24.67 21.78 -20.39
C PHE A 406 -23.41 20.97 -20.71
N SER A 407 -23.17 19.92 -19.94
CA SER A 407 -22.07 18.97 -20.15
C SER A 407 -22.48 17.88 -21.13
N TYR A 408 -21.61 17.47 -22.06
CA TYR A 408 -21.90 16.34 -22.95
C TYR A 408 -20.66 15.50 -23.31
N SER A 409 -20.88 14.20 -23.51
CA SER A 409 -19.96 13.28 -24.18
C SER A 409 -20.58 12.82 -25.51
N GLY A 410 -19.78 12.75 -26.58
CA GLY A 410 -20.30 12.39 -27.91
C GLY A 410 -20.72 13.60 -28.76
N GLU A 411 -21.94 13.60 -29.29
CA GLU A 411 -22.46 14.68 -30.14
C GLU A 411 -23.39 15.61 -29.34
N ALA A 412 -23.10 16.91 -29.29
CA ALA A 412 -23.87 17.88 -28.49
C ALA A 412 -25.38 17.89 -28.80
N SER A 413 -25.77 17.52 -30.02
CA SER A 413 -27.16 17.42 -30.47
C SER A 413 -27.96 16.30 -29.81
N GLU A 414 -27.33 15.37 -29.09
CA GLU A 414 -28.05 14.37 -28.27
C GLU A 414 -28.70 15.00 -27.02
N CYS A 415 -28.30 16.23 -26.67
CA CYS A 415 -28.87 17.03 -25.56
C CYS A 415 -29.82 18.16 -26.02
N ASP A 416 -30.12 18.25 -27.33
CA ASP A 416 -31.08 19.21 -27.86
C ASP A 416 -32.52 18.84 -27.50
N VAL A 417 -33.32 19.85 -27.12
CA VAL A 417 -34.69 19.74 -26.58
C VAL A 417 -35.71 20.30 -27.57
#